data_AF-J2MSL1-F1
#
_entry.id   AF-J2MSL1-F1
#
_cell.length_a   1.000
_cell.length_b   1.000
_cell.length_c   1.000
_cell.angle_alpha   90.00
_cell.angle_beta   90.00
_cell.angle_gamma   90.00
#
_symmetry.space_group_name_H-M   'P 1'
#
loop_
_entity.id
_entity.type
_entity.pdbx_description
1 polymer ?
#
loop_
_entity_poly.entity_id
_entity_poly.type
_entity_poly.pdbx_seq_one_letter_code
_entity_poly.pdbx_strand_id
1 'polypeptide(L)'
;MSQWPDTRILDLLGIELPIIQGPLAGATTSAMVIAVSNAGGLGSMPAAMLSIEQLREELKTIRQHTQRPFSVNFFCHQPPAPDEQRARDWKNLLEPYYRELGVDFDAPTPVSNRAPFDNAACEVIEEFRPAVVSFHFGLPEKPLLDRVKATGAKILSSATTVEEAIWLEQHGCDAIIAMGYEAGGHRGMFLSDDLSSQVGTFALVPQIVDTVKVPVIAAGGIGDVRGVAAAFLLGASAVQVGTAYLFTPEAKISASHQKALRTAKESETAVTNIFTGRPARGILNRVMRELGPMSAKAPAFPLAGGALMPLRAKGEADFSSLWAGQAFTLGVEMTSAELTKRLADEALAKLTR
;
A
#
# COMPACT_ATOMS: atom_id res chain seq x y z
N MET A 1 -29.43 6.23 -10.92
CA MET A 1 -28.28 5.57 -11.60
C MET A 1 -27.04 6.42 -11.33
N SER A 2 -25.91 5.79 -11.05
CA SER A 2 -24.63 6.49 -10.81
C SER A 2 -24.24 7.32 -12.04
N GLN A 3 -23.65 8.51 -11.83
CA GLN A 3 -23.23 9.42 -12.92
C GLN A 3 -21.74 9.25 -13.28
N TRP A 4 -21.05 8.28 -12.69
CA TRP A 4 -19.64 8.01 -12.99
C TRP A 4 -19.48 7.41 -14.40
N PRO A 5 -18.40 7.77 -15.14
CA PRO A 5 -18.18 7.27 -16.51
C PRO A 5 -18.14 5.73 -16.63
N ASP A 6 -17.60 5.05 -15.62
CA ASP A 6 -17.56 3.60 -15.54
C ASP A 6 -18.01 3.15 -14.15
N THR A 7 -19.16 2.47 -14.08
CA THR A 7 -19.77 2.01 -12.84
C THR A 7 -19.49 0.54 -12.54
N ARG A 8 -18.77 -0.19 -13.42
CA ARG A 8 -18.53 -1.64 -13.28
C ARG A 8 -17.90 -2.00 -11.94
N ILE A 9 -17.01 -1.15 -11.43
CA ILE A 9 -16.34 -1.36 -10.15
C ILE A 9 -17.30 -1.19 -8.95
N LEU A 10 -18.30 -0.32 -9.06
CA LEU A 10 -19.28 -0.09 -7.97
C LEU A 10 -20.12 -1.35 -7.78
N ASP A 11 -20.62 -1.91 -8.88
CA ASP A 11 -21.39 -3.14 -8.89
C ASP A 11 -20.54 -4.35 -8.47
N LEU A 12 -19.29 -4.43 -8.95
CA LEU A 12 -18.37 -5.52 -8.64
C LEU A 12 -18.06 -5.60 -7.13
N LEU A 13 -17.82 -4.45 -6.49
CA LEU A 13 -17.37 -4.37 -5.10
C LEU A 13 -18.51 -4.11 -4.10
N GLY A 14 -19.71 -3.76 -4.58
CA GLY A 14 -20.87 -3.42 -3.75
C GLY A 14 -20.72 -2.08 -3.02
N ILE A 15 -20.00 -1.12 -3.60
CA ILE A 15 -19.72 0.20 -2.99
C ILE A 15 -20.47 1.31 -3.74
N GLU A 16 -20.62 2.47 -3.09
CA GLU A 16 -21.37 3.62 -3.64
C GLU A 16 -20.46 4.65 -4.32
N LEU A 17 -19.24 4.81 -3.78
CA LEU A 17 -18.25 5.78 -4.24
C LEU A 17 -17.03 5.03 -4.77
N PRO A 18 -16.47 5.40 -5.94
CA PRO A 18 -15.35 4.70 -6.55
C PRO A 18 -14.00 5.13 -5.94
N ILE A 19 -13.98 5.26 -4.61
CA ILE A 19 -12.83 5.64 -3.81
C ILE A 19 -12.44 4.45 -2.94
N ILE A 20 -11.24 3.94 -3.16
CA ILE A 20 -10.63 2.89 -2.36
C ILE A 20 -9.56 3.53 -1.47
N GLN A 21 -9.69 3.39 -0.16
CA GLN A 21 -8.61 3.77 0.75
C GLN A 21 -7.52 2.70 0.65
N GLY A 22 -6.28 3.09 0.34
CA GLY A 22 -5.18 2.16 0.12
C GLY A 22 -4.73 1.47 1.41
N PRO A 23 -4.36 0.18 1.41
CA PRO A 23 -3.97 -0.54 2.64
C PRO A 23 -2.57 -0.13 3.12
N LEU A 24 -2.47 0.80 4.09
CA LEU A 24 -1.20 1.37 4.54
C LEU A 24 -0.68 0.62 5.77
N ALA A 25 0.08 -0.46 5.56
CA ALA A 25 0.61 -1.28 6.67
C ALA A 25 1.34 -0.43 7.72
N GLY A 26 0.88 -0.49 8.97
CA GLY A 26 1.37 0.31 10.10
C GLY A 26 0.67 1.66 10.30
N ALA A 27 -0.08 2.17 9.32
CA ALA A 27 -0.79 3.44 9.38
C ALA A 27 -2.32 3.32 9.32
N THR A 28 -2.86 2.37 8.56
CA THR A 28 -4.31 2.11 8.54
C THR A 28 -4.75 1.47 9.87
N THR A 29 -5.91 1.91 10.36
CA THR A 29 -6.56 1.38 11.57
C THR A 29 -7.96 0.86 11.22
N SER A 30 -8.55 0.02 12.09
CA SER A 30 -9.97 -0.35 11.96
C SER A 30 -10.88 0.87 11.86
N ALA A 31 -10.61 1.93 12.63
CA ALA A 31 -11.39 3.17 12.58
C ALA A 31 -11.38 3.83 11.20
N MET A 32 -10.22 3.86 10.54
CA MET A 32 -10.10 4.36 9.16
C MET A 32 -10.90 3.50 8.18
N VAL A 33 -10.78 2.18 8.27
CA VAL A 33 -11.53 1.24 7.39
C VAL A 33 -13.03 1.43 7.56
N ILE A 34 -13.51 1.46 8.80
CA ILE A 34 -14.93 1.68 9.14
C ILE A 34 -15.42 3.02 8.59
N ALA A 35 -14.66 4.10 8.79
CA ALA A 35 -15.03 5.45 8.35
C ALA A 35 -15.19 5.54 6.82
N VAL A 36 -14.26 4.94 6.07
CA VAL A 36 -14.31 4.93 4.59
C VAL A 36 -15.46 4.07 4.07
N SER A 37 -15.62 2.86 4.61
CA SER A 37 -16.70 1.95 4.21
C SER A 37 -18.08 2.53 4.53
N ASN A 38 -18.26 3.16 5.70
CA ASN A 38 -19.51 3.84 6.06
C ASN A 38 -19.76 5.11 5.24
N ALA A 39 -18.72 5.76 4.72
CA ALA A 39 -18.86 6.89 3.80
C ALA A 39 -19.28 6.48 2.38
N GLY A 40 -19.27 5.18 2.06
CA GLY A 40 -19.67 4.65 0.77
C GLY A 40 -18.50 4.22 -0.13
N GLY A 41 -17.26 4.46 0.28
CA GLY A 41 -16.07 3.94 -0.39
C GLY A 41 -15.71 2.51 0.05
N LEU A 42 -14.50 2.06 -0.29
CA LEU A 42 -13.93 0.79 0.18
C LEU A 42 -12.76 1.05 1.15
N GLY A 43 -12.95 0.80 2.44
CA GLY A 43 -11.85 0.75 3.40
C GLY A 43 -11.01 -0.51 3.22
N SER A 44 -9.68 -0.44 3.39
CA SER A 44 -8.78 -1.58 3.16
C SER A 44 -7.85 -1.85 4.34
N MET A 45 -8.04 -2.98 5.03
CA MET A 45 -7.22 -3.39 6.17
C MET A 45 -5.94 -4.11 5.73
N PRO A 46 -4.73 -3.57 5.97
CA PRO A 46 -3.47 -4.25 5.68
C PRO A 46 -3.15 -5.33 6.72
N ALA A 47 -2.99 -6.58 6.27
CA ALA A 47 -2.69 -7.72 7.14
C ALA A 47 -1.19 -8.09 7.20
N ALA A 48 -0.36 -7.54 6.31
CA ALA A 48 1.04 -7.96 6.16
C ALA A 48 1.94 -7.79 7.42
N MET A 49 1.50 -7.01 8.41
CA MET A 49 2.22 -6.80 9.68
C MET A 49 1.44 -7.31 10.90
N LEU A 50 0.32 -8.01 10.70
CA LEU A 50 -0.52 -8.54 11.77
C LEU A 50 -0.19 -10.01 12.02
N SER A 51 -0.20 -10.43 13.28
CA SER A 51 -0.35 -11.85 13.62
C SER A 51 -1.76 -12.34 13.22
N ILE A 52 -1.95 -13.66 13.17
CA ILE A 52 -3.26 -14.25 12.87
C ILE A 52 -4.31 -13.83 13.90
N GLU A 53 -3.92 -13.74 15.18
CA GLU A 53 -4.78 -13.28 16.27
C GLU A 53 -5.15 -11.81 16.06
N GLN A 54 -4.17 -10.95 15.75
CA GLN A 54 -4.41 -9.54 15.49
C GLN A 54 -5.31 -9.34 14.28
N LEU A 55 -5.10 -10.11 13.20
CA LEU A 55 -5.98 -10.09 12.03
C LEU A 55 -7.43 -10.41 12.42
N ARG A 56 -7.67 -11.49 13.18
CA ARG A 56 -9.02 -11.83 13.65
C ARG A 56 -9.64 -10.70 14.47
N GLU A 57 -8.89 -10.08 15.38
CA GLU A 57 -9.40 -9.00 16.23
C GLU A 57 -9.72 -7.72 15.44
N GLU A 58 -8.90 -7.34 14.46
CA GLU A 58 -9.20 -6.21 13.57
C GLU A 58 -10.46 -6.50 12.74
N LEU A 59 -10.61 -7.71 12.19
CA LEU A 59 -11.79 -8.07 11.40
C LEU A 59 -13.08 -8.16 12.23
N LYS A 60 -13.01 -8.65 13.48
CA LYS A 60 -14.14 -8.60 14.43
C LYS A 60 -14.54 -7.15 14.69
N THR A 61 -13.56 -6.29 14.98
CA THR A 61 -13.79 -4.87 15.25
C THR A 61 -14.48 -4.18 14.08
N ILE A 62 -14.01 -4.39 12.85
CA ILE A 62 -14.64 -3.84 11.64
C ILE A 62 -16.09 -4.33 11.51
N ARG A 63 -16.33 -5.65 11.60
CA ARG A 63 -17.67 -6.25 11.46
C ARG A 63 -18.66 -5.82 12.54
N GLN A 64 -18.19 -5.47 13.72
CA GLN A 64 -19.04 -4.93 14.79
C GLN A 64 -19.55 -3.51 14.48
N HIS A 65 -18.82 -2.75 13.66
CA HIS A 65 -19.10 -1.32 13.43
C HIS A 65 -19.51 -0.98 11.99
N THR A 66 -19.45 -1.93 11.06
CA THR A 66 -20.00 -1.76 9.71
C THR A 66 -20.47 -3.07 9.08
N GLN A 67 -21.54 -2.97 8.31
CA GLN A 67 -22.01 -4.03 7.39
C GLN A 67 -21.64 -3.71 5.92
N ARG A 68 -21.00 -2.57 5.66
CA ARG A 68 -20.58 -2.17 4.32
C ARG A 68 -19.35 -2.97 3.88
N PRO A 69 -19.12 -3.15 2.57
CA PRO A 69 -17.93 -3.82 2.06
C PRO A 69 -16.63 -3.18 2.53
N PHE A 70 -15.63 -4.03 2.75
CA PHE A 70 -14.24 -3.62 3.00
C PHE A 70 -13.28 -4.65 2.37
N SER A 71 -12.04 -4.24 2.15
CA SER A 71 -10.96 -5.09 1.66
C SER A 71 -10.04 -5.54 2.79
N VAL A 72 -9.48 -6.74 2.67
CA VAL A 72 -8.32 -7.19 3.46
C VAL A 72 -7.15 -7.40 2.51
N ASN A 73 -6.01 -6.78 2.82
CA ASN A 73 -4.84 -6.77 1.95
C ASN A 73 -3.72 -7.66 2.48
N PHE A 74 -3.10 -8.45 1.60
CA PHE A 74 -1.96 -9.30 1.92
C PHE A 74 -0.79 -9.09 0.94
N PHE A 75 0.40 -9.49 1.36
CA PHE A 75 1.56 -9.61 0.49
C PHE A 75 1.69 -11.03 -0.05
N CYS A 76 2.11 -11.19 -1.30
CA CYS A 76 2.34 -12.50 -1.95
C CYS A 76 3.77 -12.68 -2.42
N HIS A 77 4.72 -12.08 -1.70
CA HIS A 77 6.14 -12.24 -1.99
C HIS A 77 6.64 -13.63 -1.60
N GLN A 78 7.67 -14.10 -2.30
CA GLN A 78 8.40 -15.30 -1.92
C GLN A 78 9.40 -14.95 -0.80
N PRO A 79 9.38 -15.66 0.35
CA PRO A 79 10.38 -15.47 1.38
C PRO A 79 11.79 -15.77 0.84
N PRO A 80 12.78 -14.90 1.08
CA PRO A 80 14.15 -15.15 0.64
C PRO A 80 14.79 -16.24 1.51
N ALA A 81 15.77 -16.95 0.93
CA ALA A 81 16.65 -17.80 1.71
C ALA A 81 17.41 -16.97 2.77
N PRO A 82 17.67 -17.51 3.98
CA PRO A 82 18.52 -16.85 4.95
C PRO A 82 19.92 -16.55 4.38
N ASP A 83 20.39 -15.32 4.54
CA ASP A 83 21.74 -14.88 4.16
C ASP A 83 22.37 -14.15 5.35
N GLU A 84 22.99 -14.94 6.24
CA GLU A 84 23.60 -14.39 7.46
C GLU A 84 24.77 -13.46 7.17
N GLN A 85 25.53 -13.73 6.11
CA GLN A 85 26.68 -12.89 5.75
C GLN A 85 26.20 -11.51 5.34
N ARG A 86 25.19 -11.44 4.46
CA ARG A 86 24.58 -10.17 4.07
C ARG A 86 23.93 -9.46 5.25
N ALA A 87 23.30 -10.18 6.17
CA ALA A 87 22.75 -9.60 7.38
C ALA A 87 23.84 -8.97 8.28
N ARG A 88 24.98 -9.66 8.45
CA ARG A 88 26.16 -9.13 9.17
C ARG A 88 26.74 -7.91 8.46
N ASP A 89 26.96 -7.98 7.16
CA ASP A 89 27.52 -6.88 6.37
C ASP A 89 26.60 -5.64 6.39
N TRP A 90 25.28 -5.85 6.37
CA TRP A 90 24.30 -4.79 6.53
C TRP A 90 24.37 -4.13 7.92
N LYS A 91 24.46 -4.93 8.98
CA LYS A 91 24.62 -4.42 10.35
C LYS A 91 25.93 -3.64 10.50
N ASN A 92 27.04 -4.17 9.97
CA ASN A 92 28.35 -3.51 9.99
C ASN A 92 28.31 -2.17 9.26
N LEU A 93 27.60 -2.06 8.13
CA LEU A 93 27.42 -0.79 7.44
C LEU A 93 26.68 0.24 8.30
N LEU A 94 25.80 -0.21 9.20
CA LEU A 94 25.06 0.64 10.11
C LEU A 94 25.81 0.97 11.41
N GLU A 95 26.95 0.31 11.69
CA GLU A 95 27.73 0.47 12.92
C GLU A 95 28.03 1.93 13.31
N PRO A 96 28.39 2.84 12.37
CA PRO A 96 28.63 4.23 12.73
C PRO A 96 27.40 4.89 13.39
N TYR A 97 26.19 4.58 12.92
CA TYR A 97 24.95 5.10 13.52
C TYR A 97 24.65 4.49 14.88
N TYR A 98 24.98 3.20 15.06
CA TYR A 98 24.85 2.53 16.36
C TYR A 98 25.75 3.23 17.40
N ARG A 99 27.01 3.47 17.05
CA ARG A 99 27.98 4.17 17.90
C ARG A 99 27.54 5.61 18.19
N GLU A 100 27.07 6.33 17.17
CA GLU A 100 26.59 7.71 17.31
C GLU A 100 25.40 7.82 18.27
N LEU A 101 24.42 6.92 18.16
CA LEU A 101 23.19 6.95 18.96
C LEU A 101 23.31 6.22 20.31
N GLY A 102 24.48 5.68 20.65
CA GLY A 102 24.70 4.89 21.86
C GLY A 102 23.84 3.63 21.92
N VAL A 103 23.59 3.01 20.77
CA VAL A 103 22.86 1.73 20.66
C VAL A 103 23.88 0.60 20.75
N ASP A 104 23.54 -0.46 21.50
CA ASP A 104 24.35 -1.66 21.60
C ASP A 104 24.46 -2.36 20.22
N PHE A 105 25.66 -2.32 19.64
CA PHE A 105 25.96 -2.94 18.37
C PHE A 105 26.08 -4.47 18.47
N ASP A 106 26.48 -5.00 19.62
CA ASP A 106 26.70 -6.45 19.81
C ASP A 106 25.40 -7.18 20.16
N ALA A 107 24.35 -6.46 20.57
CA ALA A 107 23.03 -7.01 20.81
C ALA A 107 22.45 -7.75 19.58
N PRO A 108 21.67 -8.83 19.77
CA PRO A 108 21.03 -9.55 18.67
C PRO A 108 20.17 -8.63 17.79
N THR A 109 20.28 -8.79 16.47
CA THR A 109 19.46 -8.02 15.52
C THR A 109 17.99 -8.46 15.62
N PRO A 110 17.04 -7.53 15.88
CA PRO A 110 15.62 -7.85 15.87
C PRO A 110 15.16 -8.40 14.51
N VAL A 111 14.14 -9.26 14.52
CA VAL A 111 13.55 -9.76 13.28
C VAL A 111 12.52 -8.76 12.76
N SER A 112 12.70 -8.28 11.53
CA SER A 112 11.65 -7.57 10.79
C SER A 112 10.84 -8.59 10.01
N ASN A 113 9.61 -8.86 10.46
CA ASN A 113 8.72 -9.78 9.78
C ASN A 113 7.64 -9.05 8.99
N ARG A 114 7.37 -9.56 7.78
CA ARG A 114 6.19 -9.23 6.97
C ARG A 114 5.72 -10.55 6.38
N ALA A 115 4.66 -11.12 6.92
CA ALA A 115 4.23 -12.45 6.52
C ALA A 115 3.60 -12.41 5.12
N PRO A 116 4.00 -13.29 4.18
CA PRO A 116 3.22 -13.51 2.99
C PRO A 116 1.90 -14.21 3.32
N PHE A 117 0.94 -14.15 2.41
CA PHE A 117 -0.32 -14.88 2.54
C PHE A 117 -0.08 -16.39 2.59
N ASP A 118 -0.62 -17.05 3.61
CA ASP A 118 -0.43 -18.48 3.87
C ASP A 118 -1.76 -19.18 4.23
N ASN A 119 -1.68 -20.46 4.61
CA ASN A 119 -2.85 -21.24 5.00
C ASN A 119 -3.60 -20.66 6.20
N ALA A 120 -2.88 -20.16 7.21
CA ALA A 120 -3.49 -19.64 8.44
C ALA A 120 -4.22 -18.32 8.16
N ALA A 121 -3.65 -17.45 7.34
CA ALA A 121 -4.34 -16.24 6.87
C ALA A 121 -5.56 -16.60 6.01
N CYS A 122 -5.46 -17.62 5.16
CA CYS A 122 -6.58 -18.10 4.34
C CYS A 122 -7.76 -18.62 5.19
N GLU A 123 -7.49 -19.33 6.28
CA GLU A 123 -8.52 -19.78 7.23
C GLU A 123 -9.29 -18.61 7.85
N VAL A 124 -8.60 -17.50 8.17
CA VAL A 124 -9.26 -16.28 8.66
C VAL A 124 -10.15 -15.66 7.57
N ILE A 125 -9.71 -15.68 6.31
CA ILE A 125 -10.53 -15.18 5.19
C ILE A 125 -11.76 -16.05 4.96
N GLU A 126 -11.64 -17.38 5.10
CA GLU A 126 -12.77 -18.31 5.04
C GLU A 126 -13.77 -18.08 6.18
N GLU A 127 -13.29 -17.73 7.37
CA GLU A 127 -14.10 -17.40 8.56
C GLU A 127 -14.88 -16.08 8.38
N PHE A 128 -14.19 -15.00 7.96
CA PHE A 128 -14.77 -13.64 7.97
C PHE A 128 -15.39 -13.19 6.63
N ARG A 129 -15.05 -13.87 5.53
CA ARG A 129 -15.56 -13.67 4.16
C ARG A 129 -15.68 -12.19 3.79
N PRO A 130 -14.58 -11.41 3.79
CA PRO A 130 -14.62 -10.02 3.35
C PRO A 130 -15.09 -9.94 1.89
N ALA A 131 -15.71 -8.82 1.53
CA ALA A 131 -16.19 -8.62 0.16
C ALA A 131 -15.04 -8.61 -0.87
N VAL A 132 -13.86 -8.17 -0.42
CA VAL A 132 -12.69 -7.98 -1.26
C VAL A 132 -11.44 -8.50 -0.56
N VAL A 133 -10.61 -9.25 -1.28
CA VAL A 133 -9.24 -9.56 -0.86
C VAL A 133 -8.29 -8.98 -1.89
N SER A 134 -7.38 -8.12 -1.43
CA SER A 134 -6.39 -7.50 -2.30
C SER A 134 -4.99 -8.06 -2.01
N PHE A 135 -4.19 -8.18 -3.06
CA PHE A 135 -2.82 -8.67 -2.97
C PHE A 135 -1.83 -7.62 -3.46
N HIS A 136 -0.64 -7.65 -2.86
CA HIS A 136 0.53 -6.90 -3.33
C HIS A 136 1.63 -7.87 -3.68
N PHE A 137 2.44 -7.52 -4.69
CA PHE A 137 3.51 -8.38 -5.24
C PHE A 137 3.01 -9.61 -6.00
N GLY A 138 1.92 -9.46 -6.77
CA GLY A 138 1.35 -10.55 -7.58
C GLY A 138 0.16 -11.23 -6.90
N LEU A 139 0.09 -12.55 -6.99
CA LEU A 139 -0.98 -13.39 -6.45
C LEU A 139 -0.39 -14.55 -5.64
N PRO A 140 -1.15 -15.12 -4.68
CA PRO A 140 -0.72 -16.32 -3.99
C PRO A 140 -0.75 -17.53 -4.91
N GLU A 141 -0.20 -18.66 -4.46
CA GLU A 141 -0.29 -19.92 -5.20
C GLU A 141 -1.75 -20.29 -5.50
N LYS A 142 -1.95 -20.94 -6.66
CA LYS A 142 -3.29 -21.26 -7.19
C LYS A 142 -4.23 -21.93 -6.17
N PRO A 143 -3.79 -22.91 -5.35
CA PRO A 143 -4.68 -23.52 -4.36
C PRO A 143 -5.18 -22.54 -3.28
N LEU A 144 -4.34 -21.61 -2.83
CA LEU A 144 -4.74 -20.58 -1.88
C LEU A 144 -5.67 -19.56 -2.53
N LEU A 145 -5.37 -19.16 -3.78
CA LEU A 145 -6.24 -18.26 -4.53
C LEU A 145 -7.65 -18.85 -4.74
N ASP A 146 -7.72 -20.13 -5.09
CA ASP A 146 -8.99 -20.83 -5.31
C ASP A 146 -9.82 -20.91 -4.02
N ARG A 147 -9.18 -21.13 -2.86
CA ARG A 147 -9.83 -21.07 -1.54
C ARG A 147 -10.40 -19.68 -1.24
N VAL A 148 -9.63 -18.61 -1.49
CA VAL A 148 -10.13 -17.24 -1.32
C VAL A 148 -11.32 -16.97 -2.24
N LYS A 149 -11.26 -17.38 -3.52
CA LYS A 149 -12.38 -17.23 -4.46
C LYS A 149 -13.63 -17.98 -4.00
N ALA A 150 -13.48 -19.16 -3.41
CA ALA A 150 -14.60 -19.94 -2.86
C ALA A 150 -15.32 -19.24 -1.70
N THR A 151 -14.71 -18.23 -1.06
CA THR A 151 -15.39 -17.41 -0.06
C THR A 151 -16.42 -16.44 -0.65
N GLY A 152 -16.30 -16.14 -1.95
CA GLY A 152 -17.08 -15.13 -2.67
C GLY A 152 -16.38 -13.77 -2.81
N ALA A 153 -15.18 -13.61 -2.22
CA ALA A 153 -14.41 -12.39 -2.28
C ALA A 153 -13.98 -12.04 -3.71
N LYS A 154 -14.01 -10.74 -4.04
CA LYS A 154 -13.39 -10.21 -5.26
C LYS A 154 -11.89 -10.03 -5.07
N ILE A 155 -11.12 -10.40 -6.08
CA ILE A 155 -9.67 -10.41 -6.03
C ILE A 155 -9.11 -9.17 -6.75
N LEU A 156 -8.35 -8.37 -6.02
CA LEU A 156 -7.64 -7.22 -6.55
C LEU A 156 -6.14 -7.46 -6.41
N SER A 157 -5.33 -6.99 -7.36
CA SER A 157 -3.88 -6.95 -7.18
C SER A 157 -3.26 -5.79 -7.95
N SER A 158 -2.07 -5.38 -7.53
CA SER A 158 -1.34 -4.25 -8.11
C SER A 158 -0.47 -4.67 -9.29
N ALA A 159 -0.58 -3.93 -10.39
CA ALA A 159 0.33 -3.99 -11.53
C ALA A 159 1.07 -2.65 -11.68
N THR A 160 2.35 -2.71 -12.01
CA THR A 160 3.22 -1.55 -12.26
C THR A 160 3.63 -1.42 -13.75
N THR A 161 3.26 -2.41 -14.55
CA THR A 161 3.47 -2.51 -16.00
C THR A 161 2.23 -3.11 -16.68
N VAL A 162 2.15 -3.01 -18.00
CA VAL A 162 1.05 -3.60 -18.78
C VAL A 162 1.14 -5.12 -18.76
N GLU A 163 2.36 -5.67 -18.82
CA GLU A 163 2.62 -7.11 -18.77
C GLU A 163 2.12 -7.73 -17.46
N GLU A 164 2.36 -7.06 -16.33
CA GLU A 164 1.83 -7.47 -15.03
C GLU A 164 0.30 -7.44 -15.00
N ALA A 165 -0.32 -6.43 -15.61
CA ALA A 165 -1.77 -6.33 -15.69
C ALA A 165 -2.39 -7.48 -16.50
N ILE A 166 -1.83 -7.80 -17.67
CA ILE A 166 -2.23 -8.95 -18.49
C ILE A 166 -2.10 -10.24 -17.68
N TRP A 167 -0.97 -10.41 -16.97
CA TRP A 167 -0.74 -11.58 -16.14
C TRP A 167 -1.81 -11.71 -15.05
N LEU A 168 -2.11 -10.63 -14.32
CA LEU A 168 -3.13 -10.64 -13.26
C LEU A 168 -4.53 -11.01 -13.80
N GLU A 169 -4.93 -10.45 -14.94
CA GLU A 169 -6.22 -10.80 -15.57
C GLU A 169 -6.27 -12.29 -15.94
N GLN A 170 -5.22 -12.82 -16.57
CA GLN A 170 -5.15 -14.23 -16.96
C GLN A 170 -5.16 -15.20 -15.77
N HIS A 171 -4.68 -14.76 -14.61
CA HIS A 171 -4.67 -15.54 -13.36
C HIS A 171 -5.90 -15.26 -12.48
N GLY A 172 -6.85 -14.47 -13.00
CA GLY A 172 -8.19 -14.30 -12.46
C GLY A 172 -8.29 -13.29 -11.32
N CYS A 173 -7.57 -12.16 -11.42
CA CYS A 173 -7.99 -10.93 -10.75
C CYS A 173 -9.32 -10.43 -11.32
N ASP A 174 -10.19 -9.93 -10.45
CA ASP A 174 -11.48 -9.32 -10.83
C ASP A 174 -11.36 -7.83 -11.16
N ALA A 175 -10.32 -7.16 -10.65
CA ALA A 175 -9.95 -5.79 -10.99
C ALA A 175 -8.44 -5.57 -10.77
N ILE A 176 -7.84 -4.64 -11.51
CA ILE A 176 -6.39 -4.37 -11.49
C ILE A 176 -6.11 -3.00 -10.90
N ILE A 177 -5.22 -2.94 -9.91
CA ILE A 177 -4.73 -1.69 -9.35
C ILE A 177 -3.52 -1.24 -10.19
N ALA A 178 -3.73 -0.29 -11.10
CA ALA A 178 -2.67 0.32 -11.90
C ALA A 178 -1.85 1.28 -11.02
N MET A 179 -0.74 0.79 -10.47
CA MET A 179 0.09 1.49 -9.50
C MET A 179 1.22 2.24 -10.19
N GLY A 180 1.01 3.52 -10.48
CA GLY A 180 2.03 4.39 -11.06
C GLY A 180 3.23 4.63 -10.14
N TYR A 181 4.36 5.01 -10.72
CA TYR A 181 5.64 5.25 -10.03
C TYR A 181 5.56 6.33 -8.93
N GLU A 182 4.57 7.21 -9.00
CA GLU A 182 4.25 8.27 -8.05
C GLU A 182 3.77 7.73 -6.70
N ALA A 183 3.28 6.49 -6.63
CA ALA A 183 2.69 5.93 -5.41
C ALA A 183 3.69 5.81 -4.26
N GLY A 184 3.20 6.06 -3.04
CA GLY A 184 3.93 5.87 -1.79
C GLY A 184 4.01 4.41 -1.37
N GLY A 185 4.96 4.08 -0.49
CA GLY A 185 5.15 2.71 0.00
C GLY A 185 5.73 1.79 -1.07
N HIS A 186 5.65 0.47 -0.83
CA HIS A 186 6.28 -0.54 -1.68
C HIS A 186 5.76 -0.54 -3.12
N ARG A 187 6.70 -0.60 -4.08
CA ARG A 187 6.37 -0.85 -5.48
C ARG A 187 5.82 -2.26 -5.64
N GLY A 188 4.66 -2.38 -6.28
CA GLY A 188 3.93 -3.65 -6.44
C GLY A 188 4.49 -4.62 -7.48
N MET A 189 5.63 -4.28 -8.12
CA MET A 189 6.24 -5.07 -9.21
C MET A 189 6.49 -6.53 -8.80
N PHE A 190 6.33 -7.48 -9.70
CA PHE A 190 6.51 -8.92 -9.42
C PHE A 190 6.98 -9.78 -10.61
N LEU A 191 6.88 -9.29 -11.86
CA LEU A 191 7.43 -10.02 -13.03
C LEU A 191 8.90 -9.67 -13.34
N SER A 192 9.33 -8.48 -12.93
CA SER A 192 10.69 -7.98 -13.08
C SER A 192 11.09 -7.23 -11.82
N ASP A 193 12.39 -7.21 -11.52
CA ASP A 193 13.02 -6.38 -10.48
C ASP A 193 13.63 -5.08 -11.06
N ASP A 194 13.55 -4.87 -12.38
CA ASP A 194 14.06 -3.67 -13.04
C ASP A 194 13.18 -2.45 -12.72
N LEU A 195 13.69 -1.56 -11.87
CA LEU A 195 13.01 -0.33 -11.50
C LEU A 195 12.81 0.64 -12.67
N SER A 196 13.64 0.55 -13.72
CA SER A 196 13.55 1.46 -14.86
C SER A 196 12.36 1.17 -15.77
N SER A 197 11.76 -0.03 -15.67
CA SER A 197 10.56 -0.40 -16.43
C SER A 197 9.27 0.15 -15.84
N GLN A 198 9.32 0.83 -14.70
CA GLN A 198 8.11 1.30 -14.02
C GLN A 198 7.55 2.57 -14.63
N VAL A 199 6.23 2.58 -14.83
CA VAL A 199 5.53 3.64 -15.56
C VAL A 199 4.81 4.59 -14.60
N GLY A 200 4.78 5.89 -14.92
CA GLY A 200 4.01 6.88 -14.17
C GLY A 200 2.50 6.75 -14.39
N THR A 201 1.67 7.14 -13.41
CA THR A 201 0.21 6.96 -13.40
C THR A 201 -0.44 7.48 -14.69
N PHE A 202 -0.04 8.66 -15.17
CA PHE A 202 -0.64 9.28 -16.35
C PHE A 202 -0.51 8.44 -17.61
N ALA A 203 0.60 7.70 -17.76
CA ALA A 203 0.83 6.82 -18.88
C ALA A 203 0.35 5.38 -18.60
N LEU A 204 0.51 4.88 -17.38
CA LEU A 204 0.20 3.50 -17.02
C LEU A 204 -1.30 3.19 -17.09
N VAL A 205 -2.13 4.08 -16.54
CA VAL A 205 -3.58 3.87 -16.43
C VAL A 205 -4.23 3.63 -17.80
N PRO A 206 -4.14 4.53 -18.79
CA PRO A 206 -4.82 4.33 -20.07
C PRO A 206 -4.28 3.10 -20.82
N GLN A 207 -2.97 2.82 -20.74
CA GLN A 207 -2.39 1.63 -21.38
C GLN A 207 -2.95 0.33 -20.81
N ILE A 208 -3.13 0.24 -19.49
CA ILE A 208 -3.76 -0.93 -18.87
C ILE A 208 -5.24 -0.99 -19.26
N VAL A 209 -5.97 0.12 -19.18
CA VAL A 209 -7.40 0.21 -19.53
C VAL A 209 -7.66 -0.30 -20.95
N ASP A 210 -6.81 0.08 -21.92
CA ASP A 210 -6.96 -0.32 -23.32
C ASP A 210 -6.61 -1.81 -23.56
N THR A 211 -5.89 -2.43 -22.62
CA THR A 211 -5.34 -3.78 -22.77
C THR A 211 -6.19 -4.86 -22.07
N VAL A 212 -6.69 -4.57 -20.88
CA VAL A 212 -7.44 -5.53 -20.05
C VAL A 212 -8.94 -5.29 -20.12
N LYS A 213 -9.74 -6.32 -19.84
CA LYS A 213 -11.20 -6.24 -19.85
C LYS A 213 -11.77 -5.93 -18.47
N VAL A 214 -11.09 -6.39 -17.42
CA VAL A 214 -11.48 -6.12 -16.03
C VAL A 214 -11.38 -4.63 -15.67
N PRO A 215 -12.17 -4.13 -14.70
CA PRO A 215 -12.04 -2.75 -14.22
C PRO A 215 -10.62 -2.41 -13.76
N VAL A 216 -10.21 -1.17 -14.03
CA VAL A 216 -8.89 -0.64 -13.64
C VAL A 216 -9.04 0.42 -12.56
N ILE A 217 -8.26 0.28 -11.49
CA ILE A 217 -8.21 1.18 -10.34
C ILE A 217 -6.90 1.97 -10.44
N ALA A 218 -6.96 3.29 -10.62
CA ALA A 218 -5.77 4.11 -10.68
C ALA A 218 -5.18 4.33 -9.28
N ALA A 219 -3.87 4.13 -9.11
CA ALA A 219 -3.17 4.36 -7.84
C ALA A 219 -1.83 5.07 -8.06
N GLY A 220 -1.52 6.03 -7.17
CA GLY A 220 -0.29 6.81 -7.21
C GLY A 220 -0.47 8.21 -7.78
N GLY A 221 0.04 9.22 -7.07
CA GLY A 221 -0.10 10.64 -7.47
C GLY A 221 -1.49 11.24 -7.26
N ILE A 222 -2.48 10.45 -6.84
CA ILE A 222 -3.85 10.92 -6.59
C ILE A 222 -3.95 11.41 -5.15
N GLY A 223 -3.86 12.73 -4.95
CA GLY A 223 -3.93 13.38 -3.63
C GLY A 223 -5.13 14.28 -3.41
N ASP A 224 -5.87 14.63 -4.48
CA ASP A 224 -7.02 15.54 -4.41
C ASP A 224 -8.08 15.24 -5.48
N VAL A 225 -9.13 16.06 -5.48
CA VAL A 225 -10.28 16.00 -6.40
C VAL A 225 -9.88 16.04 -7.88
N ARG A 226 -8.82 16.78 -8.24
CA ARG A 226 -8.37 16.89 -9.63
C ARG A 226 -7.73 15.59 -10.08
N GLY A 227 -6.94 14.97 -9.22
CA GLY A 227 -6.34 13.66 -9.46
C GLY A 227 -7.41 12.58 -9.67
N VAL A 228 -8.51 12.61 -8.91
CA VAL A 228 -9.64 11.70 -9.10
C VAL A 228 -10.27 11.90 -10.47
N ALA A 229 -10.66 13.14 -10.81
CA ALA A 229 -11.27 13.43 -12.11
C ALA A 229 -10.34 13.04 -13.28
N ALA A 230 -9.04 13.33 -13.18
CA ALA A 230 -8.06 12.95 -14.18
C ALA A 230 -7.96 11.43 -14.37
N ALA A 231 -7.99 10.64 -13.29
CA ALA A 231 -7.95 9.19 -13.38
C ALA A 231 -9.15 8.62 -14.17
N PHE A 232 -10.35 9.17 -13.97
CA PHE A 232 -11.53 8.80 -14.73
C PHE A 232 -11.45 9.20 -16.20
N LEU A 233 -10.89 10.39 -16.50
CA LEU A 233 -10.63 10.80 -17.88
C LEU A 233 -9.60 9.90 -18.59
N LEU A 234 -8.68 9.29 -17.83
CA LEU A 234 -7.74 8.28 -18.32
C LEU A 234 -8.37 6.87 -18.44
N GLY A 235 -9.66 6.72 -18.11
CA GLY A 235 -10.40 5.46 -18.28
C GLY A 235 -10.45 4.55 -17.04
N ALA A 236 -9.94 4.98 -15.88
CA ALA A 236 -10.07 4.21 -14.65
C ALA A 236 -11.54 4.13 -14.20
N SER A 237 -11.92 2.99 -13.61
CA SER A 237 -13.24 2.79 -13.02
C SER A 237 -13.30 3.28 -11.57
N ALA A 238 -12.16 3.31 -10.88
CA ALA A 238 -12.01 3.83 -9.52
C ALA A 238 -10.59 4.34 -9.26
N VAL A 239 -10.39 4.93 -8.08
CA VAL A 239 -9.08 5.35 -7.59
C VAL A 239 -8.75 4.67 -6.26
N GLN A 240 -7.49 4.29 -6.07
CA GLN A 240 -6.94 3.89 -4.78
C GLN A 240 -6.03 4.99 -4.24
N VAL A 241 -6.46 5.61 -3.13
CA VAL A 241 -5.82 6.76 -2.52
C VAL A 241 -5.16 6.33 -1.21
N GLY A 242 -3.84 6.51 -1.11
CA GLY A 242 -3.06 6.17 0.08
C GLY A 242 -2.67 7.40 0.88
N THR A 243 -1.67 8.14 0.39
CA THR A 243 -1.02 9.23 1.12
C THR A 243 -1.94 10.33 1.64
N ALA A 244 -3.04 10.66 0.94
CA ALA A 244 -3.99 11.65 1.44
C ALA A 244 -4.65 11.21 2.77
N TYR A 245 -4.89 9.91 2.96
CA TYR A 245 -5.44 9.38 4.22
C TYR A 245 -4.44 9.42 5.38
N LEU A 246 -3.17 9.74 5.16
CA LEU A 246 -2.20 9.92 6.26
C LEU A 246 -2.42 11.23 7.03
N PHE A 247 -3.23 12.16 6.49
CA PHE A 247 -3.59 13.42 7.12
C PHE A 247 -4.89 13.33 7.92
N THR A 248 -5.51 12.16 8.00
CA THR A 248 -6.76 11.98 8.73
C THR A 248 -6.49 11.61 10.19
N PRO A 249 -7.39 11.97 11.13
CA PRO A 249 -7.22 11.64 12.54
C PRO A 249 -7.25 10.13 12.82
N GLU A 250 -7.80 9.31 11.93
CA GLU A 250 -7.82 7.86 12.07
C GLU A 250 -6.48 7.18 11.70
N ALA A 251 -5.53 7.92 11.09
CA ALA A 251 -4.23 7.40 10.70
C ALA A 251 -3.30 7.22 11.90
N LYS A 252 -2.72 6.01 12.04
CA LYS A 252 -1.73 5.69 13.06
C LYS A 252 -0.32 5.92 12.53
N ILE A 253 0.13 7.18 12.54
CA ILE A 253 1.51 7.53 12.14
C ILE A 253 2.26 8.22 13.29
N SER A 254 3.58 8.09 13.29
CA SER A 254 4.42 8.70 14.31
C SER A 254 4.45 10.23 14.19
N ALA A 255 4.85 10.91 15.27
CA ALA A 255 5.02 12.36 15.28
C ALA A 255 6.06 12.82 14.23
N SER A 256 7.13 12.04 14.01
CA SER A 256 8.11 12.34 12.97
C SER A 256 7.53 12.23 11.55
N HIS A 257 6.67 11.24 11.29
CA HIS A 257 6.00 11.09 10.00
C HIS A 257 4.96 12.21 9.77
N GLN A 258 4.18 12.55 10.80
CA GLN A 258 3.27 13.68 10.78
C GLN A 258 3.99 15.00 10.46
N LYS A 259 5.13 15.25 11.11
CA LYS A 259 5.96 16.42 10.85
C LYS A 259 6.48 16.42 9.42
N ALA A 260 7.07 15.30 8.97
CA ALA A 260 7.64 15.19 7.63
C ALA A 260 6.60 15.45 6.53
N LEU A 261 5.38 14.91 6.65
CA LEU A 261 4.28 15.14 5.70
C LEU A 261 3.91 16.62 5.56
N ARG A 262 4.11 17.42 6.61
CA ARG A 262 3.73 18.85 6.64
C ARG A 262 4.89 19.80 6.33
N THR A 263 6.14 19.35 6.44
CA THR A 263 7.31 20.22 6.31
C THR A 263 8.24 19.88 5.15
N ALA A 264 8.21 18.65 4.62
CA ALA A 264 9.04 18.25 3.49
C ALA A 264 8.51 18.87 2.18
N LYS A 265 9.42 19.05 1.21
CA LYS A 265 9.06 19.53 -0.14
C LYS A 265 8.62 18.38 -1.03
N GLU A 266 7.81 18.67 -2.05
CA GLU A 266 7.32 17.71 -3.04
C GLU A 266 8.43 16.90 -3.72
N SER A 267 9.59 17.52 -3.90
CA SER A 267 10.82 16.95 -4.47
C SER A 267 11.59 16.01 -3.52
N GLU A 268 11.17 15.89 -2.25
CA GLU A 268 11.89 15.13 -1.22
C GLU A 268 11.32 13.74 -0.97
N THR A 269 10.78 13.08 -2.00
CA THR A 269 10.50 11.64 -1.94
C THR A 269 11.41 10.86 -2.87
N ALA A 270 11.82 9.67 -2.45
CA ALA A 270 12.60 8.76 -3.29
C ALA A 270 12.17 7.31 -3.06
N VAL A 271 12.40 6.48 -4.07
CA VAL A 271 12.28 5.03 -3.95
C VAL A 271 13.55 4.50 -3.26
N THR A 272 13.36 3.70 -2.22
CA THR A 272 14.43 3.13 -1.41
C THR A 272 14.15 1.68 -1.06
N ASN A 273 15.20 0.87 -0.93
CA ASN A 273 15.11 -0.51 -0.42
C ASN A 273 15.70 -0.65 0.99
N ILE A 274 16.33 0.38 1.56
CA ILE A 274 17.14 0.23 2.77
C ILE A 274 16.34 -0.19 4.01
N PHE A 275 15.06 0.20 4.08
CA PHE A 275 14.21 -0.10 5.24
C PHE A 275 13.66 -1.52 5.26
N THR A 276 13.59 -2.16 4.09
CA THR A 276 12.80 -3.40 3.96
C THR A 276 13.40 -4.45 3.06
N GLY A 277 14.34 -4.10 2.18
CA GLY A 277 14.90 -4.97 1.16
C GLY A 277 14.19 -4.90 -0.19
N ARG A 278 13.05 -4.21 -0.29
CA ARG A 278 12.29 -4.03 -1.54
C ARG A 278 12.05 -2.54 -1.81
N PRO A 279 12.05 -2.10 -3.08
CA PRO A 279 11.80 -0.71 -3.44
C PRO A 279 10.46 -0.19 -2.89
N ALA A 280 10.52 0.92 -2.14
CA ALA A 280 9.38 1.61 -1.56
C ALA A 280 9.60 3.12 -1.56
N ARG A 281 8.58 3.92 -1.87
CA ARG A 281 8.68 5.38 -1.89
C ARG A 281 8.35 5.99 -0.53
N GLY A 282 9.26 6.82 -0.03
CA GLY A 282 9.07 7.61 1.18
C GLY A 282 9.74 8.97 1.12
N ILE A 283 9.41 9.82 2.09
CA ILE A 283 10.08 11.10 2.31
C ILE A 283 11.53 10.83 2.73
N LEU A 284 12.46 11.53 2.08
CA LEU A 284 13.90 11.44 2.32
C LEU A 284 14.23 11.83 3.76
N ASN A 285 14.84 10.90 4.49
CA ASN A 285 15.48 11.17 5.78
C ASN A 285 17.00 10.97 5.70
N ARG A 286 17.67 11.12 6.84
CA ARG A 286 19.13 11.04 6.93
C ARG A 286 19.68 9.72 6.37
N VAL A 287 19.18 8.57 6.83
CA VAL A 287 19.74 7.27 6.41
C VAL A 287 19.54 7.02 4.91
N MET A 288 18.44 7.51 4.32
CA MET A 288 18.24 7.47 2.87
C MET A 288 19.26 8.31 2.11
N ARG A 289 19.62 9.49 2.62
CA ARG A 289 20.56 10.41 1.96
C ARG A 289 22.02 9.93 2.08
N GLU A 290 22.35 9.27 3.18
CA GLU A 290 23.72 8.83 3.45
C GLU A 290 24.03 7.42 2.93
N LEU A 291 23.07 6.48 2.99
CA LEU A 291 23.28 5.08 2.57
C LEU A 291 22.57 4.69 1.27
N GLY A 292 21.64 5.53 0.80
CA GLY A 292 20.73 5.22 -0.28
C GLY A 292 20.65 6.31 -1.36
N PRO A 293 19.47 6.55 -1.96
CA PRO A 293 18.18 5.94 -1.60
C PRO A 293 18.12 4.44 -1.87
N MET A 294 18.82 3.94 -2.90
CA MET A 294 18.91 2.51 -3.21
C MET A 294 20.29 1.95 -2.82
N SER A 295 20.33 0.75 -2.25
CA SER A 295 21.57 0.09 -1.86
C SER A 295 21.57 -1.38 -2.24
N ALA A 296 22.57 -1.81 -3.00
CA ALA A 296 22.78 -3.23 -3.32
C ALA A 296 23.16 -4.08 -2.09
N LYS A 297 23.55 -3.42 -0.99
CA LYS A 297 23.92 -4.07 0.28
C LYS A 297 22.72 -4.39 1.17
N ALA A 298 21.55 -3.81 0.88
CA ALA A 298 20.35 -4.09 1.67
C ALA A 298 19.97 -5.58 1.56
N PRO A 299 19.71 -6.28 2.69
CA PRO A 299 19.19 -7.64 2.67
C PRO A 299 17.90 -7.75 1.87
N ALA A 300 17.66 -8.90 1.25
CA ALA A 300 16.44 -9.15 0.50
C ALA A 300 15.19 -8.97 1.37
N PHE A 301 14.07 -8.58 0.77
CA PHE A 301 12.84 -8.33 1.51
C PHE A 301 12.28 -9.59 2.16
N PRO A 302 11.81 -9.53 3.43
CA PRO A 302 11.63 -8.33 4.27
C PRO A 302 12.79 -8.04 5.26
N LEU A 303 13.97 -8.63 5.07
CA LEU A 303 15.00 -8.82 6.11
C LEU A 303 15.80 -7.56 6.49
N ALA A 304 15.77 -6.49 5.69
CA ALA A 304 16.62 -5.31 5.93
C ALA A 304 16.25 -4.49 7.18
N GLY A 305 14.98 -4.55 7.59
CA GLY A 305 14.44 -3.63 8.61
C GLY A 305 14.94 -3.90 10.03
N GLY A 306 15.37 -5.13 10.33
CA GLY A 306 15.74 -5.55 11.68
C GLY A 306 16.85 -4.71 12.29
N ALA A 307 17.92 -4.49 11.52
CA ALA A 307 19.07 -3.69 11.92
C ALA A 307 18.79 -2.18 12.03
N LEU A 308 17.63 -1.71 11.54
CA LEU A 308 17.21 -0.31 11.68
C LEU A 308 16.31 -0.09 12.90
N MET A 309 15.71 -1.14 13.47
CA MET A 309 14.77 -1.00 14.59
C MET A 309 15.39 -0.34 15.83
N PRO A 310 16.60 -0.73 16.29
CA PRO A 310 17.24 -0.07 17.44
C PRO A 310 17.61 1.40 17.17
N LEU A 311 18.05 1.71 15.95
CA LEU A 311 18.36 3.07 15.52
C LEU A 311 17.09 3.94 15.49
N ARG A 312 16.00 3.40 14.94
CA ARG A 312 14.69 4.07 14.93
C ARG A 312 14.19 4.38 16.34
N ALA A 313 14.42 3.51 17.32
CA ALA A 313 14.03 3.74 18.70
C ALA A 313 14.75 4.94 19.36
N LYS A 314 15.92 5.33 18.85
CA LYS A 314 16.72 6.48 19.35
C LYS A 314 16.62 7.72 18.46
N GLY A 315 16.50 7.56 17.14
CA GLY A 315 16.48 8.62 16.14
C GLY A 315 15.32 8.47 15.15
N GLU A 316 14.08 8.49 15.63
CA GLU A 316 12.91 8.09 14.83
C GLU A 316 12.84 8.77 13.46
N ALA A 317 13.00 10.10 13.39
CA ALA A 317 12.88 10.86 12.14
C ALA A 317 13.92 10.44 11.08
N ASP A 318 15.11 10.06 11.52
CA ASP A 318 16.27 9.79 10.67
C ASP A 318 16.34 8.35 10.16
N PHE A 319 15.66 7.41 10.85
CA PHE A 319 15.74 5.97 10.60
C PHE A 319 14.37 5.29 10.39
N SER A 320 13.27 6.05 10.33
CA SER A 320 11.94 5.51 10.04
C SER A 320 11.61 5.48 8.56
N SER A 321 10.79 4.51 8.16
CA SER A 321 10.15 4.48 6.85
C SER A 321 8.99 5.49 6.78
N LEU A 322 9.26 6.69 6.25
CA LEU A 322 8.28 7.78 6.14
C LEU A 322 7.51 7.69 4.81
N TRP A 323 6.71 6.64 4.61
CA TRP A 323 6.04 6.38 3.33
C TRP A 323 5.10 7.50 2.89
N ALA A 324 5.28 7.97 1.66
CA ALA A 324 4.46 8.99 1.04
C ALA A 324 4.64 8.95 -0.49
N GLY A 325 3.56 9.16 -1.24
CA GLY A 325 3.61 9.35 -2.68
C GLY A 325 4.06 10.76 -3.06
N GLN A 326 4.27 11.00 -4.35
CA GLN A 326 4.77 12.31 -4.83
C GLN A 326 3.75 13.46 -4.68
N ALA A 327 2.47 13.15 -4.46
CA ALA A 327 1.41 14.13 -4.25
C ALA A 327 1.13 14.45 -2.76
N PHE A 328 2.04 14.09 -1.85
CA PHE A 328 1.79 14.22 -0.40
C PHE A 328 1.50 15.66 0.06
N THR A 329 2.05 16.66 -0.63
CA THR A 329 1.84 18.09 -0.34
C THR A 329 0.42 18.57 -0.63
N LEU A 330 -0.40 17.77 -1.32
CA LEU A 330 -1.83 18.03 -1.54
C LEU A 330 -2.72 17.57 -0.38
N GLY A 331 -2.14 16.93 0.64
CA GLY A 331 -2.86 16.44 1.81
C GLY A 331 -3.57 17.55 2.58
N VAL A 332 -4.72 17.19 3.16
CA VAL A 332 -5.59 18.10 3.91
C VAL A 332 -6.08 17.41 5.18
N GLU A 333 -6.16 18.15 6.28
CA GLU A 333 -6.70 17.63 7.55
C GLU A 333 -8.23 17.53 7.47
N MET A 334 -8.75 16.31 7.59
CA MET A 334 -10.18 16.01 7.64
C MET A 334 -10.37 14.56 8.08
N THR A 335 -11.59 14.19 8.51
CA THR A 335 -11.88 12.78 8.81
C THR A 335 -11.78 11.92 7.55
N SER A 336 -11.50 10.63 7.71
CA SER A 336 -11.45 9.69 6.58
C SER A 336 -12.77 9.63 5.83
N ALA A 337 -13.90 9.79 6.53
CA ALA A 337 -15.23 9.84 5.92
C ALA A 337 -15.43 11.10 5.06
N GLU A 338 -15.05 12.28 5.57
CA GLU A 338 -15.14 13.55 4.83
C GLU A 338 -14.22 13.54 3.60
N LEU A 339 -12.98 13.04 3.74
CA LEU A 339 -12.06 12.92 2.61
C LEU A 339 -12.65 12.05 1.50
N THR A 340 -13.23 10.91 1.87
CA THR A 340 -13.84 9.96 0.92
C THR A 340 -14.96 10.63 0.13
N LYS A 341 -15.90 11.29 0.81
CA LYS A 341 -17.02 11.98 0.16
C LYS A 341 -16.55 13.14 -0.69
N ARG A 342 -15.63 13.97 -0.16
CA ARG A 342 -15.06 15.11 -0.89
C ARG A 342 -14.40 14.67 -2.19
N LEU A 343 -13.56 13.65 -2.14
CA LEU A 343 -12.86 13.14 -3.33
C LEU A 343 -13.84 12.62 -4.39
N ALA A 344 -14.96 12.00 -3.97
CA ALA A 344 -15.96 11.48 -4.89
C ALA A 344 -16.87 12.60 -5.46
N ASP A 345 -17.56 13.33 -4.59
CA ASP A 345 -18.63 14.25 -4.97
C ASP A 345 -18.10 15.43 -5.78
N GLU A 346 -16.99 16.04 -5.33
CA GLU A 346 -16.40 17.18 -6.05
C GLU A 346 -15.75 16.76 -7.37
N ALA A 347 -15.26 15.51 -7.48
CA ALA A 347 -14.64 15.03 -8.72
C ALA A 347 -15.70 14.69 -9.76
N LEU A 348 -16.81 14.08 -9.33
CA LEU A 348 -17.97 13.84 -10.18
C LEU A 348 -18.54 15.17 -10.72
N ALA A 349 -18.61 16.20 -9.87
CA ALA A 349 -19.02 17.55 -10.28
C ALA A 349 -18.04 18.20 -11.29
N LYS A 350 -16.78 17.77 -11.37
CA LYS A 350 -15.82 18.21 -12.39
C LYS A 350 -15.96 17.44 -13.71
N LEU A 351 -16.35 16.17 -13.66
CA LEU A 351 -16.55 15.34 -14.86
C LEU A 351 -17.83 15.69 -15.62
N THR A 352 -18.82 16.27 -14.93
CA THR A 352 -20.14 16.61 -15.48
C THR A 352 -20.26 18.07 -15.94
N ARG A 353 -19.20 18.88 -15.82
CA ARG A 353 -19.13 20.27 -16.29
C ARG A 353 -18.54 20.35 -17.69
#